data_AF-A0A7S1UPR7-F1
#
_entry.id   AF-A0A7S1UPR7-F1
#
_cell.length_a   1.000
_cell.length_b   1.000
_cell.length_c   1.000
_cell.angle_alpha   90.00
_cell.angle_beta   90.00
_cell.angle_gamma   90.00
#
_symmetry.space_group_name_H-M   'P 1'
#
loop_
_entity.id
_entity.type
_entity.pdbx_description
1 polymer ?
#
loop_
_entity_poly.entity_id
_entity_poly.type
_entity_poly.pdbx_seq_one_letter_code
_entity_poly.pdbx_strand_id
1 'polypeptide(L)'
;FPDCMNNLYDRQTRLIDWNTETLLGLLKKVVARRGDSSPSRRRILEANPAMLHGGSIPLEEVKEIIELPEFNHRTGKKQQDPDSVEISSQVVSQLREYVSCIANQYRNNAFHNFEHASHVAMSVIKLLSRIVAPREMEAEIIGAANNKKTAATLHDHTYGITSDPLTQFACAFSALIHDVDHVGVPNTRLSEDMPHMAEKYTYRSVAEQNSLDIAWQMLMEDRFTELRGTLFATQAELQRFRELVVNSVMATDIVDKDLKQLRNGRWDKAFKKDAESRIVESERDAVNRKATIVIEHLIQASDISHTMQHWHVYRKWNERLFEEMYTAFREGRSEVNPATFWSKGEIGFFDFYIIPLARKLKECGVFGVSSDEFLNYAIENRREWEARGEEITAEMVAKFGKEFESCEEDDESDGYMC
;
A
#
# COMPACT_ATOMS: atom_id res chain seq x y z
N PHE A 1 -27.55 16.08 14.04
CA PHE A 1 -26.59 15.14 14.66
C PHE A 1 -26.85 13.66 14.35
N PRO A 2 -28.08 13.10 14.35
CA PRO A 2 -28.30 11.68 14.01
C PRO A 2 -27.98 11.33 12.53
N ASP A 3 -28.29 12.22 11.60
CA ASP A 3 -28.11 11.97 10.16
C ASP A 3 -26.65 11.93 9.71
N CYS A 4 -25.75 12.66 10.38
CA CYS A 4 -24.32 12.62 10.07
C CYS A 4 -23.66 11.30 10.50
N MET A 5 -24.02 10.79 11.70
CA MET A 5 -23.52 9.49 12.17
C MET A 5 -24.05 8.32 11.33
N ASN A 6 -25.32 8.35 10.91
CA ASN A 6 -25.88 7.34 10.02
C ASN A 6 -25.18 7.34 8.65
N ASN A 7 -24.81 8.51 8.12
CA ASN A 7 -24.13 8.65 6.83
C ASN A 7 -22.65 8.21 6.90
N LEU A 8 -21.95 8.50 8.01
CA LEU A 8 -20.58 8.02 8.25
C LEU A 8 -20.54 6.49 8.41
N TYR A 9 -21.48 5.92 9.18
CA TYR A 9 -21.60 4.48 9.36
C TYR A 9 -21.90 3.75 8.04
N ASP A 10 -22.78 4.33 7.20
CA ASP A 10 -23.06 3.82 5.86
C ASP A 10 -21.84 3.92 4.92
N ARG A 11 -21.06 5.00 5.01
CA ARG A 11 -19.85 5.18 4.19
C ARG A 11 -18.74 4.20 4.57
N GLN A 12 -18.44 4.03 5.86
CA GLN A 12 -17.44 3.07 6.31
C GLN A 12 -17.86 1.64 5.96
N THR A 13 -19.14 1.30 6.12
CA THR A 13 -19.68 -0.01 5.73
C THR A 13 -19.49 -0.28 4.24
N ARG A 14 -19.79 0.69 3.37
CA ARG A 14 -19.54 0.56 1.92
C ARG A 14 -18.07 0.32 1.58
N LEU A 15 -17.15 1.00 2.28
CA LEU A 15 -15.72 0.79 2.08
C LEU A 15 -15.27 -0.58 2.60
N ILE A 16 -15.80 -1.04 3.73
CA ILE A 16 -15.56 -2.40 4.26
C ILE A 16 -16.02 -3.43 3.24
N ASP A 17 -17.22 -3.29 2.69
CA ASP A 17 -17.78 -4.22 1.72
C ASP A 17 -16.96 -4.20 0.42
N TRP A 18 -16.60 -3.03 -0.10
CA TRP A 18 -15.76 -2.90 -1.30
C TRP A 18 -14.37 -3.54 -1.15
N ASN A 19 -13.69 -3.30 -0.01
CA ASN A 19 -12.39 -3.92 0.26
C ASN A 19 -12.53 -5.43 0.45
N THR A 20 -13.61 -5.88 1.10
CA THR A 20 -13.92 -7.31 1.28
C THR A 20 -14.12 -8.00 -0.06
N GLU A 21 -14.93 -7.42 -0.96
CA GLU A 21 -15.18 -7.95 -2.29
C GLU A 21 -13.91 -7.99 -3.14
N THR A 22 -13.09 -6.94 -3.05
CA THR A 22 -11.80 -6.85 -3.73
C THR A 22 -10.85 -7.96 -3.30
N LEU A 23 -10.64 -8.13 -1.98
CA LEU A 23 -9.79 -9.19 -1.44
C LEU A 23 -10.38 -10.58 -1.71
N LEU A 24 -11.70 -10.73 -1.66
CA LEU A 24 -12.38 -11.99 -1.98
C LEU A 24 -12.14 -12.39 -3.44
N GLY A 25 -12.20 -11.45 -4.37
CA GLY A 25 -11.88 -11.69 -5.78
C GLY A 25 -10.44 -12.17 -5.98
N LEU A 26 -9.48 -11.61 -5.24
CA LEU A 26 -8.09 -12.07 -5.24
C LEU A 26 -7.93 -13.45 -4.57
N LEU A 27 -8.64 -13.70 -3.48
CA LEU A 27 -8.65 -15.00 -2.80
C LEU A 27 -9.17 -16.11 -3.71
N LYS A 28 -10.24 -15.84 -4.46
CA LYS A 28 -10.74 -16.77 -5.50
C LYS A 28 -9.66 -17.10 -6.52
N LYS A 29 -8.90 -16.11 -6.99
CA LYS A 29 -7.76 -16.35 -7.90
C LYS A 29 -6.65 -17.20 -7.26
N VAL A 30 -6.36 -17.01 -5.97
CA VAL A 30 -5.41 -17.84 -5.21
C VAL A 30 -5.86 -19.29 -5.20
N VAL A 31 -7.12 -19.55 -4.85
CA VAL A 31 -7.69 -20.90 -4.82
C VAL A 31 -7.76 -21.51 -6.22
N ALA A 32 -8.20 -20.74 -7.22
CA ALA A 32 -8.29 -21.18 -8.61
C ALA A 32 -6.93 -21.64 -9.17
N ARG A 33 -5.85 -20.93 -8.82
CA ARG A 33 -4.48 -21.27 -9.23
C ARG A 33 -3.99 -22.59 -8.62
N ARG A 34 -4.45 -22.94 -7.42
CA ARG A 34 -4.11 -24.22 -6.77
C ARG A 34 -4.85 -25.41 -7.40
N GLY A 35 -6.06 -25.19 -7.92
CA GLY A 35 -6.94 -26.24 -8.47
C GLY A 35 -7.21 -27.33 -7.43
N ASP A 36 -7.30 -28.59 -7.88
CA ASP A 36 -7.55 -29.76 -7.01
C ASP A 36 -6.36 -30.15 -6.12
N SER A 37 -5.23 -29.45 -6.22
CA SER A 37 -4.01 -29.75 -5.46
C SER A 37 -4.09 -29.28 -4.00
N SER A 38 -5.29 -28.92 -3.52
CA SER A 38 -5.50 -28.43 -2.16
C SER A 38 -4.98 -29.48 -1.16
N PRO A 39 -4.01 -29.13 -0.30
CA PRO A 39 -3.58 -30.02 0.76
C PRO A 39 -4.78 -30.42 1.60
N SER A 40 -4.75 -31.62 2.18
CA SER A 40 -5.75 -32.00 3.17
C SER A 40 -5.77 -30.96 4.28
N ARG A 41 -6.97 -30.59 4.75
CA ARG A 41 -7.25 -29.59 5.82
C ARG A 41 -6.33 -29.72 7.04
N ARG A 42 -5.79 -30.93 7.29
CA ARG A 42 -4.81 -31.23 8.35
C ARG A 42 -3.42 -30.59 8.16
N ARG A 43 -2.88 -30.45 6.95
CA ARG A 43 -1.55 -29.82 6.72
C ARG A 43 -1.59 -28.29 6.79
N ILE A 44 -2.76 -27.71 6.57
CA ILE A 44 -3.00 -26.27 6.56
C ILE A 44 -2.87 -25.67 7.97
N LEU A 45 -3.21 -26.45 9.01
CA LEU A 45 -3.14 -26.06 10.42
C LEU A 45 -1.75 -26.22 11.06
N GLU A 46 -0.78 -26.82 10.34
CA GLU A 46 0.60 -26.98 10.83
C GLU A 46 1.47 -25.73 10.55
N ALA A 47 0.93 -24.75 9.83
CA ALA A 47 1.59 -23.47 9.63
C ALA A 47 1.60 -22.68 10.95
N ASN A 48 2.63 -22.89 11.77
CA ASN A 48 2.72 -22.32 13.11
C ASN A 48 3.01 -20.81 13.05
N PRO A 49 2.04 -19.94 13.42
CA PRO A 49 2.24 -18.48 13.43
C PRO A 49 3.40 -18.05 14.34
N ALA A 50 3.64 -18.81 15.42
CA ALA A 50 4.71 -18.52 16.37
C ALA A 50 6.11 -18.71 15.79
N MET A 51 6.27 -19.40 14.64
CA MET A 51 7.57 -19.55 13.98
C MET A 51 7.97 -18.37 13.09
N LEU A 52 7.06 -17.42 12.81
CA LEU A 52 7.34 -16.27 11.96
C LEU A 52 7.77 -15.02 12.73
N HIS A 53 7.45 -14.94 14.02
CA HIS A 53 7.96 -13.90 14.91
C HIS A 53 9.15 -14.45 15.70
N GLY A 54 10.34 -14.40 15.09
CA GLY A 54 11.60 -14.77 15.74
C GLY A 54 12.09 -13.78 16.82
N GLY A 55 11.20 -12.91 17.32
CA GLY A 55 11.55 -11.81 18.23
C GLY A 55 12.19 -10.59 17.56
N SER A 56 12.38 -10.61 16.24
CA SER A 56 12.86 -9.45 15.45
C SER A 56 11.73 -8.46 15.17
N ILE A 57 12.10 -7.20 14.93
CA ILE A 57 11.16 -6.16 14.52
C ILE A 57 10.92 -6.23 12.99
N PRO A 58 9.75 -5.78 12.48
CA PRO A 58 9.44 -5.89 11.04
C PRO A 58 10.48 -5.27 10.11
N LEU A 59 11.13 -4.17 10.52
CA LEU A 59 12.18 -3.51 9.73
C LEU A 59 13.37 -4.44 9.46
N GLU A 60 13.71 -5.36 10.37
CA GLU A 60 14.80 -6.33 10.22
C GLU A 60 14.45 -7.48 9.27
N GLU A 61 13.17 -7.65 8.96
CA GLU A 61 12.68 -8.70 8.06
C GLU A 61 12.66 -8.26 6.58
N VAL A 62 12.90 -6.98 6.29
CA VAL A 62 12.91 -6.43 4.93
C VAL A 62 13.98 -7.12 4.07
N LYS A 63 13.54 -7.70 2.95
CA LYS A 63 14.43 -8.41 2.02
C LYS A 63 14.85 -7.57 0.83
N GLU A 64 16.11 -7.75 0.40
CA GLU A 64 16.59 -7.17 -0.86
C GLU A 64 15.91 -7.82 -2.08
N ILE A 65 15.65 -9.13 -1.99
CA ILE A 65 15.06 -9.99 -3.03
C ILE A 65 14.02 -10.90 -2.38
N ILE A 66 12.79 -10.89 -2.89
CA ILE A 66 11.73 -11.84 -2.55
C ILE A 66 11.60 -12.85 -3.68
N GLU A 67 11.67 -14.14 -3.34
CA GLU A 67 11.54 -15.22 -4.32
C GLU A 67 10.08 -15.41 -4.74
N LEU A 68 9.77 -15.10 -6.01
CA LEU A 68 8.47 -15.37 -6.60
C LEU A 68 8.42 -16.78 -7.23
N PRO A 69 7.23 -17.40 -7.28
CA PRO A 69 7.10 -18.75 -7.81
C PRO A 69 7.30 -18.75 -9.33
N GLU A 70 8.12 -19.68 -9.81
CA GLU A 70 8.42 -19.85 -11.24
C GLU A 70 7.15 -20.16 -12.06
N PHE A 71 7.14 -19.73 -13.32
CA PHE A 71 6.11 -20.12 -14.25
C PHE A 71 6.14 -21.63 -14.49
N ASN A 72 5.08 -22.31 -14.07
CA ASN A 72 4.92 -23.73 -14.34
C ASN A 72 3.75 -23.97 -15.31
N HIS A 73 4.08 -24.42 -16.52
CA HIS A 73 3.12 -24.71 -17.58
C HIS A 73 2.07 -25.78 -17.20
N ARG A 74 2.35 -26.65 -16.23
CA ARG A 74 1.42 -27.70 -15.79
C ARG A 74 0.35 -27.16 -14.84
N THR A 75 0.67 -26.17 -14.01
CA THR A 75 -0.30 -25.48 -13.14
C THR A 75 -1.24 -24.59 -13.95
N GLY A 76 -0.75 -23.88 -14.98
CA GLY A 76 -1.61 -23.05 -15.84
C GLY A 76 -2.69 -23.82 -16.61
N LYS A 77 -2.50 -25.12 -16.88
CA LYS A 77 -3.52 -25.99 -17.52
C LYS A 77 -4.56 -26.58 -16.56
N LYS A 78 -4.26 -26.58 -15.25
CA LYS A 78 -5.13 -27.09 -14.18
C LYS A 78 -5.82 -25.97 -13.41
N GLN A 79 -5.53 -24.72 -13.76
CA GLN A 79 -6.14 -23.56 -13.14
C GLN A 79 -7.64 -23.56 -13.44
N GLN A 80 -8.44 -23.54 -12.39
CA GLN A 80 -9.88 -23.38 -12.50
C GLN A 80 -10.19 -21.94 -12.92
N ASP A 81 -11.37 -21.72 -13.49
CA ASP A 81 -11.88 -20.37 -13.71
C ASP A 81 -12.13 -19.70 -12.33
N PRO A 82 -11.49 -18.56 -11.99
CA PRO A 82 -11.73 -17.89 -10.71
C PRO A 82 -13.20 -17.59 -10.43
N ASP A 83 -14.02 -17.37 -11.46
CA ASP A 83 -15.44 -17.10 -11.31
C ASP A 83 -16.24 -18.36 -10.92
N SER A 84 -15.70 -19.54 -11.19
CA SER A 84 -16.27 -20.84 -10.80
C SER A 84 -15.88 -21.28 -9.38
N VAL A 85 -14.94 -20.57 -8.72
CA VAL A 85 -14.49 -20.92 -7.37
C VAL A 85 -15.51 -20.51 -6.32
N GLU A 86 -16.02 -21.50 -5.58
CA GLU A 86 -16.85 -21.30 -4.41
C GLU A 86 -15.98 -21.21 -3.14
N ILE A 87 -16.07 -20.06 -2.46
CA ILE A 87 -15.44 -19.84 -1.15
C ILE A 87 -16.51 -20.06 -0.07
N SER A 88 -16.18 -20.80 0.98
CA SER A 88 -17.15 -21.10 2.05
C SER A 88 -17.64 -19.82 2.73
N SER A 89 -18.91 -19.83 3.17
CA SER A 89 -19.50 -18.69 3.89
C SER A 89 -18.73 -18.31 5.15
N GLN A 90 -18.11 -19.30 5.82
CA GLN A 90 -17.27 -19.08 6.99
C GLN A 90 -16.01 -18.26 6.63
N VAL A 91 -15.36 -18.55 5.51
CA VAL A 91 -14.17 -17.80 5.04
C VAL A 91 -14.56 -16.39 4.62
N VAL A 92 -15.69 -16.22 3.92
CA VAL A 92 -16.21 -14.90 3.54
C VAL A 92 -16.53 -14.07 4.79
N SER A 93 -17.15 -14.68 5.80
CA SER A 93 -17.43 -14.03 7.09
C SER A 93 -16.15 -13.61 7.80
N GLN A 94 -15.14 -14.49 7.87
CA GLN A 94 -13.85 -14.17 8.50
C GLN A 94 -13.10 -13.07 7.76
N LEU A 95 -13.12 -13.05 6.42
CA LEU A 95 -12.52 -11.99 5.63
C LEU A 95 -13.20 -10.65 5.90
N ARG A 96 -14.54 -10.61 5.89
CA ARG A 96 -15.29 -9.39 6.18
C ARG A 96 -15.06 -8.91 7.62
N GLU A 97 -15.02 -9.83 8.58
CA GLU A 97 -14.70 -9.53 9.98
C GLU A 97 -13.30 -8.94 10.10
N TYR A 98 -12.29 -9.52 9.44
CA TYR A 98 -10.93 -8.98 9.44
C TYR A 98 -10.88 -7.56 8.90
N VAL A 99 -11.48 -7.31 7.73
CA VAL A 99 -11.55 -5.95 7.13
C VAL A 99 -12.28 -4.99 8.06
N SER A 100 -13.36 -5.43 8.72
CA SER A 100 -14.10 -4.59 9.68
C SER A 100 -13.24 -4.26 10.91
N CYS A 101 -12.50 -5.22 11.44
CA CYS A 101 -11.59 -4.99 12.56
C CYS A 101 -10.47 -4.02 12.17
N ILE A 102 -9.86 -4.18 10.99
CA ILE A 102 -8.85 -3.24 10.47
C ILE A 102 -9.45 -1.84 10.30
N ALA A 103 -10.63 -1.71 9.69
CA ALA A 103 -11.30 -0.42 9.51
C ALA A 103 -11.55 0.31 10.84
N ASN A 104 -11.84 -0.44 11.92
CA ASN A 104 -12.04 0.11 13.26
C ASN A 104 -10.75 0.51 13.97
N GLN A 105 -9.58 0.08 13.50
CA GLN A 105 -8.28 0.51 14.02
C GLN A 105 -7.76 1.77 13.32
N TYR A 106 -8.38 2.20 12.22
CA TYR A 106 -8.10 3.51 11.64
C TYR A 106 -8.72 4.61 12.50
N ARG A 107 -7.90 5.56 12.95
CA ARG A 107 -8.36 6.72 13.71
C ARG A 107 -9.10 7.70 12.80
N ASN A 108 -9.90 8.58 13.40
CA ASN A 108 -10.63 9.63 12.70
C ASN A 108 -9.71 10.82 12.36
N ASN A 109 -8.62 10.57 11.66
CA ASN A 109 -7.76 11.63 11.13
C ASN A 109 -8.35 12.19 9.83
N ALA A 110 -8.06 13.45 9.47
CA ALA A 110 -8.58 14.04 8.24
C ALA A 110 -8.04 13.35 6.98
N PHE A 111 -6.76 12.95 6.98
CA PHE A 111 -6.09 12.30 5.86
C PHE A 111 -5.86 10.80 6.10
N HIS A 112 -5.04 10.43 7.10
CA HIS A 112 -4.64 9.04 7.37
C HIS A 112 -5.77 8.26 8.10
N ASN A 113 -6.85 7.99 7.37
CA ASN A 113 -8.05 7.27 7.80
C ASN A 113 -8.39 6.11 6.85
N PHE A 114 -9.46 5.37 7.14
CA PHE A 114 -9.84 4.20 6.34
C PHE A 114 -10.25 4.55 4.89
N GLU A 115 -10.67 5.80 4.62
CA GLU A 115 -10.94 6.25 3.25
C GLU A 115 -9.65 6.35 2.45
N HIS A 116 -8.57 6.85 3.07
CA HIS A 116 -7.25 6.89 2.44
C HIS A 116 -6.77 5.49 2.13
N ALA A 117 -6.77 4.58 3.12
CA ALA A 117 -6.40 3.18 2.91
C ALA A 117 -7.19 2.50 1.78
N SER A 118 -8.49 2.76 1.69
CA SER A 118 -9.34 2.25 0.61
C SER A 118 -8.98 2.87 -0.76
N HIS A 119 -8.62 4.16 -0.79
CA HIS A 119 -8.15 4.83 -2.00
C HIS A 119 -6.81 4.26 -2.48
N VAL A 120 -5.88 3.99 -1.55
CA VAL A 120 -4.60 3.31 -1.83
C VAL A 120 -4.85 1.90 -2.37
N ALA A 121 -5.74 1.13 -1.75
CA ALA A 121 -6.10 -0.21 -2.21
C ALA A 121 -6.69 -0.18 -3.64
N MET A 122 -7.55 0.78 -3.96
CA MET A 122 -8.07 0.97 -5.31
C MET A 122 -6.96 1.28 -6.31
N SER A 123 -6.01 2.15 -5.95
CA SER A 123 -4.85 2.45 -6.81
C SER A 123 -3.99 1.20 -7.04
N VAL A 124 -3.71 0.41 -5.99
CA VAL A 124 -2.96 -0.84 -6.08
C VAL A 124 -3.63 -1.81 -7.06
N ILE A 125 -4.94 -2.05 -6.94
CA ILE A 125 -5.68 -2.94 -7.84
C ILE A 125 -5.67 -2.42 -9.28
N LYS A 126 -5.81 -1.10 -9.46
CA LYS A 126 -5.74 -0.47 -10.78
C LYS A 126 -4.35 -0.67 -11.40
N LEU A 127 -3.27 -0.41 -10.66
CA LEU A 127 -1.90 -0.60 -11.17
C LEU A 127 -1.62 -2.07 -11.47
N LEU A 128 -2.01 -3.01 -10.60
CA LEU A 128 -1.87 -4.44 -10.84
C LEU A 128 -2.59 -4.90 -12.12
N SER A 129 -3.80 -4.38 -12.40
CA SER A 129 -4.53 -4.71 -13.63
C SER A 129 -3.95 -4.07 -14.90
N ARG A 130 -3.06 -3.09 -14.73
CA ARG A 130 -2.37 -2.37 -15.81
C ARG A 130 -0.91 -2.79 -15.98
N ILE A 131 -0.42 -3.74 -15.17
CA ILE A 131 0.88 -4.35 -15.41
C ILE A 131 0.80 -5.15 -16.72
N VAL A 132 1.49 -4.67 -17.75
CA VAL A 132 1.55 -5.26 -19.09
C VAL A 132 2.99 -5.48 -19.49
N ALA A 133 3.23 -6.35 -20.48
CA ALA A 133 4.54 -6.43 -21.11
C ALA A 133 4.89 -5.09 -21.80
N PRO A 134 6.17 -4.66 -21.81
CA PRO A 134 6.59 -3.44 -22.48
C PRO A 134 6.19 -3.40 -23.98
N ARG A 135 5.69 -2.25 -24.45
CA ARG A 135 5.22 -2.03 -25.85
C ARG A 135 6.25 -2.40 -26.92
N GLU A 136 7.53 -2.22 -26.63
CA GLU A 136 8.63 -2.53 -27.57
C GLU A 136 8.70 -4.03 -27.93
N MET A 137 8.13 -4.91 -27.11
CA MET A 137 8.08 -6.36 -27.33
C MET A 137 6.68 -6.87 -27.71
N GLU A 138 5.71 -5.97 -27.89
CA GLU A 138 4.37 -6.30 -28.39
C GLU A 138 4.46 -6.96 -29.79
N ALA A 139 5.42 -6.53 -30.61
CA ALA A 139 5.73 -7.14 -31.91
C ALA A 139 6.31 -8.58 -31.79
N GLU A 140 7.11 -8.89 -30.77
CA GLU A 140 7.62 -10.25 -30.52
C GLU A 140 6.53 -11.17 -29.98
N ILE A 141 5.65 -10.65 -29.12
CA ILE A 141 4.46 -11.33 -28.59
C ILE A 141 3.47 -11.66 -29.71
N ILE A 142 3.22 -10.72 -30.63
CA ILE A 142 2.34 -10.92 -31.79
C ILE A 142 2.98 -11.86 -32.83
N GLY A 143 4.31 -11.82 -32.99
CA GLY A 143 5.05 -12.70 -33.89
C GLY A 143 5.16 -14.16 -33.42
N ALA A 144 5.00 -14.42 -32.11
CA ALA A 144 5.00 -15.75 -31.54
C ALA A 144 3.64 -16.45 -31.74
N ALA A 145 3.43 -17.09 -32.89
CA ALA A 145 2.23 -17.85 -33.26
C ALA A 145 1.93 -19.12 -32.40
N ASN A 146 2.35 -19.14 -31.13
CA ASN A 146 2.07 -20.21 -30.17
C ASN A 146 1.75 -19.61 -28.79
N ASN A 147 0.49 -19.67 -28.36
CA ASN A 147 -0.03 -19.22 -27.06
C ASN A 147 0.84 -19.64 -25.84
N LYS A 148 1.62 -20.72 -25.96
CA LYS A 148 2.50 -21.25 -24.90
C LYS A 148 3.77 -20.44 -24.66
N LYS A 149 4.38 -19.88 -25.72
CA LYS A 149 5.54 -18.98 -25.58
C LYS A 149 5.07 -17.64 -25.01
N THR A 150 3.93 -17.15 -25.50
CA THR A 150 3.33 -15.88 -25.08
C THR A 150 3.09 -15.77 -23.57
N ALA A 151 2.58 -16.83 -22.92
CA ALA A 151 2.28 -16.80 -21.48
C ALA A 151 3.53 -16.84 -20.57
N ALA A 152 4.57 -17.61 -20.96
CA ALA A 152 5.84 -17.63 -20.24
C ALA A 152 6.59 -16.30 -20.42
N THR A 153 6.63 -15.80 -21.66
CA THR A 153 7.19 -14.48 -21.99
C THR A 153 6.48 -13.36 -21.22
N LEU A 154 5.15 -13.39 -21.10
CA LEU A 154 4.39 -12.43 -20.28
C LEU A 154 4.69 -12.56 -18.77
N HIS A 155 4.85 -13.78 -18.25
CA HIS A 155 5.27 -14.00 -16.87
C HIS A 155 6.63 -13.36 -16.59
N ASP A 156 7.62 -13.62 -17.44
CA ASP A 156 8.98 -13.09 -17.27
C ASP A 156 9.00 -11.55 -17.37
N HIS A 157 8.21 -10.96 -18.28
CA HIS A 157 8.15 -9.51 -18.45
C HIS A 157 7.41 -8.75 -17.35
N THR A 158 6.45 -9.39 -16.69
CA THR A 158 5.76 -8.84 -15.51
C THR A 158 6.45 -9.24 -14.21
N TYR A 159 7.65 -9.82 -14.31
CA TYR A 159 8.46 -10.36 -13.22
C TYR A 159 7.67 -11.33 -12.32
N GLY A 160 6.69 -12.04 -12.89
CA GLY A 160 5.83 -12.98 -12.19
C GLY A 160 4.69 -12.37 -11.37
N ILE A 161 4.64 -11.03 -11.21
CA ILE A 161 3.69 -10.33 -10.32
C ILE A 161 2.23 -10.58 -10.74
N THR A 162 1.88 -10.35 -12.00
CA THR A 162 0.49 -10.52 -12.50
C THR A 162 0.05 -11.97 -12.58
N SER A 163 1.02 -12.88 -12.60
CA SER A 163 0.75 -14.32 -12.67
C SER A 163 0.63 -14.99 -11.30
N ASP A 164 1.00 -14.29 -10.20
CA ASP A 164 0.87 -14.78 -8.83
C ASP A 164 -0.25 -14.08 -8.05
N PRO A 165 -1.44 -14.70 -7.94
CA PRO A 165 -2.55 -14.18 -7.15
C PRO A 165 -2.22 -13.96 -5.67
N LEU A 166 -1.30 -14.75 -5.09
CA LEU A 166 -0.90 -14.54 -3.69
C LEU A 166 -0.12 -13.23 -3.54
N THR A 167 0.75 -12.90 -4.50
CA THR A 167 1.44 -11.61 -4.57
C THR A 167 0.46 -10.45 -4.77
N GLN A 168 -0.54 -10.60 -5.64
CA GLN A 168 -1.60 -9.58 -5.81
C GLN A 168 -2.40 -9.38 -4.53
N PHE A 169 -2.78 -10.47 -3.84
CA PHE A 169 -3.46 -10.41 -2.55
C PHE A 169 -2.57 -9.70 -1.52
N ALA A 170 -1.27 -10.01 -1.46
CA ALA A 170 -0.32 -9.35 -0.56
C ALA A 170 -0.21 -7.84 -0.82
N CYS A 171 -0.17 -7.41 -2.08
CA CYS A 171 -0.14 -5.98 -2.42
C CYS A 171 -1.42 -5.26 -1.97
N ALA A 172 -2.60 -5.84 -2.25
CA ALA A 172 -3.88 -5.26 -1.85
C ALA A 172 -4.08 -5.25 -0.33
N PHE A 173 -3.66 -6.33 0.33
CA PHE A 173 -3.65 -6.44 1.79
C PHE A 173 -2.73 -5.38 2.40
N SER A 174 -1.52 -5.20 1.87
CA SER A 174 -0.58 -4.18 2.36
C SER A 174 -1.17 -2.77 2.25
N ALA A 175 -1.86 -2.45 1.15
CA ALA A 175 -2.57 -1.17 1.01
C ALA A 175 -3.67 -0.96 2.05
N LEU A 176 -4.44 -2.01 2.36
CA LEU A 176 -5.48 -1.97 3.38
C LEU A 176 -4.92 -1.69 4.79
N ILE A 177 -3.68 -2.13 5.06
CA ILE A 177 -3.10 -2.16 6.40
C ILE A 177 -1.92 -1.21 6.62
N HIS A 178 -1.54 -0.37 5.66
CA HIS A 178 -0.28 0.39 5.75
C HIS A 178 -0.28 1.50 6.81
N ASP A 179 -1.48 1.99 7.17
CA ASP A 179 -1.70 3.17 8.05
C ASP A 179 -2.63 2.86 9.24
N VAL A 180 -2.77 1.58 9.59
CA VAL A 180 -3.53 1.14 10.76
C VAL A 180 -2.95 1.82 12.01
N ASP A 181 -3.83 2.37 12.85
CA ASP A 181 -3.44 3.08 14.06
C ASP A 181 -2.49 4.28 13.79
N HIS A 182 -2.64 4.95 12.64
CA HIS A 182 -1.96 6.23 12.41
C HIS A 182 -2.51 7.31 13.38
N VAL A 183 -1.63 8.11 13.98
CA VAL A 183 -1.97 9.10 15.04
C VAL A 183 -2.16 10.52 14.53
N GLY A 184 -1.97 10.75 13.23
CA GLY A 184 -2.06 12.07 12.61
C GLY A 184 -0.82 12.96 12.79
N VAL A 185 0.32 12.37 13.19
CA VAL A 185 1.59 13.08 13.38
C VAL A 185 2.75 12.26 12.80
N PRO A 186 3.85 12.90 12.36
CA PRO A 186 5.00 12.19 11.79
C PRO A 186 5.72 11.32 12.84
N ASN A 187 6.49 10.34 12.35
CA ASN A 187 7.29 9.42 13.18
C ASN A 187 8.17 10.11 14.24
N THR A 188 8.70 11.31 13.96
CA THR A 188 9.48 12.10 14.93
C THR A 188 8.65 12.46 16.15
N ARG A 189 7.42 12.94 15.95
CA ARG A 189 6.51 13.30 17.03
C ARG A 189 5.91 12.08 17.71
N LEU A 190 5.50 11.07 16.93
CA LEU A 190 5.01 9.80 17.47
C LEU A 190 6.01 9.18 18.45
N SER A 191 7.31 9.27 18.14
CA SER A 191 8.35 8.73 19.02
C SER A 191 8.46 9.46 20.36
N GLU A 192 8.17 10.76 20.38
CA GLU A 192 8.11 11.58 21.60
C GLU A 192 6.83 11.27 22.41
N ASP A 193 5.69 11.16 21.72
CA ASP A 193 4.39 10.89 22.34
C ASP A 193 4.29 9.46 22.89
N MET A 194 4.98 8.48 22.27
CA MET A 194 4.90 7.06 22.61
C MET A 194 6.30 6.43 22.76
N PRO A 195 7.07 6.78 23.81
CA PRO A 195 8.46 6.33 23.97
C PRO A 195 8.61 4.80 24.04
N HIS A 196 7.66 4.08 24.66
CA HIS A 196 7.71 2.62 24.69
C HIS A 196 7.54 1.97 23.31
N MET A 197 6.70 2.54 22.45
CA MET A 197 6.55 2.09 21.06
C MET A 197 7.80 2.41 20.26
N ALA A 198 8.36 3.61 20.45
CA ALA A 198 9.60 4.03 19.81
C ALA A 198 10.78 3.12 20.21
N GLU A 199 10.93 2.79 21.50
CA GLU A 199 11.93 1.85 22.02
C GLU A 199 11.77 0.46 21.39
N LYS A 200 10.54 -0.06 21.33
CA LYS A 200 10.23 -1.34 20.69
C LYS A 200 10.72 -1.37 19.23
N TYR A 201 10.52 -0.29 18.48
CA TYR A 201 10.87 -0.18 17.07
C TYR A 201 12.20 0.53 16.80
N THR A 202 13.04 0.70 17.83
CA THR A 202 14.36 1.32 17.73
C THR A 202 14.35 2.72 17.08
N TYR A 203 13.27 3.48 17.29
CA TYR A 203 13.09 4.86 16.80
C TYR A 203 13.11 4.99 15.25
N ARG A 204 12.78 3.92 14.52
CA ARG A 204 12.76 3.91 13.05
C ARG A 204 11.43 3.38 12.53
N SER A 205 10.85 4.05 11.54
CA SER A 205 9.59 3.65 10.89
C SER A 205 8.52 3.17 11.88
N VAL A 206 8.33 3.94 12.96
CA VAL A 206 7.59 3.50 14.15
C VAL A 206 6.12 3.24 13.81
N ALA A 207 5.50 4.15 13.04
CA ALA A 207 4.12 4.03 12.58
C ALA A 207 3.94 2.81 11.65
N GLU A 208 4.83 2.62 10.68
CA GLU A 208 4.75 1.54 9.69
C GLU A 208 4.91 0.17 10.36
N GLN A 209 5.86 0.04 11.29
CA GLN A 209 6.07 -1.20 12.04
C GLN A 209 4.90 -1.50 13.00
N ASN A 210 4.34 -0.47 13.65
CA ASN A 210 3.16 -0.62 14.50
C ASN A 210 1.94 -1.09 13.69
N SER A 211 1.68 -0.43 12.56
CA SER A 211 0.61 -0.77 11.64
C SER A 211 0.67 -2.23 11.18
N LEU A 212 1.87 -2.67 10.77
CA LEU A 212 2.12 -4.06 10.38
C LEU A 212 1.88 -5.03 11.53
N ASP A 213 2.42 -4.76 12.72
CA ASP A 213 2.28 -5.65 13.88
C ASP A 213 0.82 -5.82 14.29
N ILE A 214 0.05 -4.73 14.37
CA ILE A 214 -1.38 -4.78 14.70
C ILE A 214 -2.13 -5.65 13.69
N ALA A 215 -1.96 -5.38 12.40
CA ALA A 215 -2.67 -6.08 11.35
C ALA A 215 -2.26 -7.56 11.25
N TRP A 216 -0.96 -7.85 11.41
CA TRP A 216 -0.44 -9.22 11.33
C TRP A 216 -0.86 -10.06 12.54
N GLN A 217 -0.71 -9.54 13.76
CA GLN A 217 -1.14 -10.24 14.98
C GLN A 217 -2.63 -10.55 14.93
N MET A 218 -3.44 -9.60 14.47
CA MET A 218 -4.87 -9.81 14.26
C MET A 218 -5.12 -10.94 13.27
N LEU A 219 -4.44 -10.96 12.11
CA LEU A 219 -4.62 -12.02 11.11
C LEU A 219 -4.26 -13.40 11.68
N MET A 220 -3.38 -13.48 12.67
CA MET A 220 -2.94 -14.75 13.29
C MET A 220 -3.88 -15.27 14.38
N GLU A 221 -4.89 -14.50 14.81
CA GLU A 221 -5.86 -14.94 15.82
C GLU A 221 -6.69 -16.17 15.39
N ASP A 222 -7.09 -17.03 16.33
CA ASP A 222 -7.82 -18.27 16.06
C ASP A 222 -9.11 -18.07 15.26
N ARG A 223 -9.79 -16.93 15.43
CA ARG A 223 -11.02 -16.61 14.71
C ARG A 223 -10.84 -16.46 13.19
N PHE A 224 -9.62 -16.26 12.68
CA PHE A 224 -9.34 -16.17 11.24
C PHE A 224 -8.70 -17.45 10.67
N THR A 225 -8.81 -18.59 11.36
CA THR A 225 -8.16 -19.85 10.97
C THR A 225 -8.59 -20.35 9.59
N GLU A 226 -9.87 -20.24 9.22
CA GLU A 226 -10.35 -20.71 7.92
C GLU A 226 -9.91 -19.77 6.80
N LEU A 227 -9.88 -18.45 7.05
CA LEU A 227 -9.32 -17.46 6.14
C LEU A 227 -7.86 -17.75 5.87
N ARG A 228 -7.02 -17.88 6.92
CA ARG A 228 -5.61 -18.25 6.77
C ARG A 228 -5.46 -19.57 6.04
N GLY A 229 -6.28 -20.57 6.38
CA GLY A 229 -6.21 -21.87 5.76
C GLY A 229 -6.63 -21.90 4.29
N THR A 230 -7.45 -20.94 3.87
CA THR A 230 -7.79 -20.73 2.46
C THR A 230 -6.70 -19.92 1.75
N LEU A 231 -6.09 -18.96 2.44
CA LEU A 231 -5.06 -18.09 1.88
C LEU A 231 -3.70 -18.78 1.75
N PHE A 232 -3.36 -19.74 2.62
CA PHE A 232 -2.07 -20.44 2.64
C PHE A 232 -2.26 -21.96 2.66
N ALA A 233 -1.75 -22.63 1.63
CA ALA A 233 -1.71 -24.09 1.57
C ALA A 233 -0.41 -24.66 2.18
N THR A 234 0.64 -23.84 2.29
CA THR A 234 1.95 -24.26 2.82
C THR A 234 2.57 -23.18 3.70
N GLN A 235 3.47 -23.59 4.61
CA GLN A 235 4.27 -22.65 5.40
C GLN A 235 5.09 -21.70 4.52
N ALA A 236 5.58 -22.17 3.37
CA ALA A 236 6.34 -21.35 2.43
C ALA A 236 5.49 -20.22 1.80
N GLU A 237 4.20 -20.47 1.53
CA GLU A 237 3.29 -19.41 1.07
C GLU A 237 3.00 -18.39 2.16
N LEU A 238 2.78 -18.83 3.41
CA LEU A 238 2.60 -17.92 4.55
C LEU A 238 3.86 -17.05 4.78
N GLN A 239 5.04 -17.66 4.72
CA GLN A 239 6.31 -16.95 4.86
C GLN A 239 6.50 -15.94 3.71
N ARG A 240 6.30 -16.35 2.45
CA ARG A 240 6.41 -15.42 1.31
C ARG A 240 5.40 -14.28 1.41
N PHE A 241 4.18 -14.57 1.86
CA PHE A 241 3.17 -13.55 2.10
C PHE A 241 3.63 -12.53 3.15
N ARG A 242 4.23 -12.99 4.26
CA ARG A 242 4.82 -12.08 5.26
C ARG A 242 5.91 -11.22 4.65
N GLU A 243 6.84 -11.80 3.90
CA GLU A 243 7.93 -11.07 3.24
C GLU A 243 7.40 -9.98 2.30
N LEU A 244 6.38 -10.30 1.49
CA LEU A 244 5.72 -9.33 0.61
C LEU A 244 5.05 -8.20 1.38
N VAL A 245 4.34 -8.51 2.47
CA VAL A 245 3.63 -7.52 3.29
C VAL A 245 4.63 -6.62 4.03
N VAL A 246 5.66 -7.21 4.65
CA VAL A 246 6.73 -6.46 5.32
C VAL A 246 7.41 -5.50 4.35
N ASN A 247 7.92 -6.00 3.22
CA ASN A 247 8.57 -5.13 2.24
C ASN A 247 7.66 -4.02 1.71
N SER A 248 6.37 -4.31 1.51
CA SER A 248 5.42 -3.32 0.98
C SER A 248 5.10 -2.23 2.01
N VAL A 249 4.74 -2.59 3.24
CA VAL A 249 4.42 -1.61 4.30
C VAL A 249 5.67 -0.81 4.69
N MET A 250 6.83 -1.45 4.84
CA MET A 250 8.07 -0.71 5.15
C MET A 250 8.52 0.22 4.00
N ALA A 251 8.03 0.02 2.78
CA ALA A 251 8.32 0.91 1.66
C ALA A 251 7.51 2.23 1.71
N THR A 252 6.44 2.33 2.51
CA THR A 252 5.66 3.57 2.66
C THR A 252 6.38 4.62 3.51
N ASP A 253 7.35 4.23 4.34
CA ASP A 253 8.25 5.20 4.98
C ASP A 253 9.21 5.82 3.94
N ILE A 254 8.83 6.99 3.45
CA ILE A 254 9.58 7.74 2.45
C ILE A 254 10.56 8.74 3.07
N VAL A 255 10.48 8.96 4.39
CA VAL A 255 11.22 9.98 5.13
C VAL A 255 12.52 9.40 5.72
N ASP A 256 12.54 8.13 6.11
CA ASP A 256 13.76 7.45 6.55
C ASP A 256 14.82 7.49 5.43
N LYS A 257 15.91 8.22 5.71
CA LYS A 257 16.97 8.50 4.74
C LYS A 257 17.75 7.24 4.35
N ASP A 258 17.93 6.31 5.28
CA ASP A 258 18.67 5.09 5.06
C ASP A 258 17.85 4.13 4.18
N LEU A 259 16.56 3.99 4.46
CA LEU A 259 15.63 3.25 3.61
C LEU A 259 15.55 3.86 2.21
N LYS A 260 15.48 5.20 2.10
CA LYS A 260 15.51 5.89 0.80
C LYS A 260 16.80 5.62 0.03
N GLN A 261 17.97 5.66 0.69
CA GLN A 261 19.26 5.35 0.07
C GLN A 261 19.33 3.89 -0.37
N LEU A 262 18.92 2.95 0.47
CA LEU A 262 18.88 1.52 0.15
C LEU A 262 17.99 1.25 -1.07
N ARG A 263 16.80 1.84 -1.14
CA ARG A 263 15.91 1.72 -2.31
C ARG A 263 16.52 2.30 -3.58
N ASN A 264 17.17 3.47 -3.50
CA ASN A 264 17.84 4.07 -4.64
C ASN A 264 19.02 3.21 -5.14
N GLY A 265 19.81 2.64 -4.24
CA GLY A 265 20.88 1.70 -4.60
C GLY A 265 20.35 0.44 -5.27
N ARG A 266 19.23 -0.12 -4.77
CA ARG A 266 18.56 -1.27 -5.38
C ARG A 266 18.00 -0.94 -6.77
N TRP A 267 17.41 0.24 -6.95
CA TRP A 267 16.94 0.74 -8.24
C TRP A 267 18.09 0.82 -9.24
N ASP A 268 19.19 1.46 -8.85
CA ASP A 268 20.35 1.64 -9.71
C ASP A 268 20.93 0.30 -10.15
N LYS A 269 21.07 -0.66 -9.21
CA LYS A 269 21.50 -2.03 -9.51
C LYS A 269 20.58 -2.78 -10.49
N ALA A 270 19.27 -2.53 -10.42
CA ALA A 270 18.27 -3.28 -11.20
C ALA A 270 17.98 -2.68 -12.58
N PHE A 271 18.04 -1.35 -12.72
CA PHE A 271 17.55 -0.62 -13.90
C PHE A 271 18.62 0.27 -14.57
N LYS A 272 19.73 0.61 -13.92
CA LYS A 272 20.85 1.30 -14.59
C LYS A 272 21.86 0.28 -15.11
N LYS A 273 22.20 0.38 -16.40
CA LYS A 273 23.25 -0.42 -17.04
C LYS A 273 24.62 0.17 -16.71
N ASP A 274 25.12 -0.03 -15.51
CA ASP A 274 26.56 0.16 -15.27
C ASP A 274 27.31 -1.06 -15.83
N ALA A 275 28.09 -0.83 -16.88
CA ALA A 275 28.93 -1.82 -17.55
C ALA A 275 30.05 -2.41 -16.66
N GLU A 276 30.12 -2.00 -15.38
CA GLU A 276 31.22 -2.30 -14.46
C GLU A 276 30.82 -3.22 -13.29
N SER A 277 29.55 -3.63 -13.16
CA SER A 277 29.14 -4.60 -12.14
C SER A 277 29.60 -6.02 -12.49
N ARG A 278 30.74 -6.43 -11.90
CA ARG A 278 31.34 -7.77 -11.99
C ARG A 278 30.65 -8.83 -11.10
N ILE A 279 29.41 -8.61 -10.66
CA ILE A 279 28.69 -9.59 -9.85
C ILE A 279 27.95 -10.55 -10.79
N VAL A 280 28.31 -11.83 -10.73
CA VAL A 280 27.54 -12.91 -11.37
C VAL A 280 26.28 -13.15 -10.54
N GLU A 281 25.25 -12.35 -10.77
CA GLU A 281 23.90 -12.60 -10.23
C GLU A 281 23.18 -13.61 -11.13
N SER A 282 22.39 -14.51 -10.54
CA SER A 282 21.57 -15.43 -11.34
C SER A 282 20.46 -14.66 -12.06
N GLU A 283 20.04 -15.11 -13.24
CA GLU A 283 18.90 -14.49 -13.95
C GLU A 283 17.64 -14.45 -13.07
N ARG A 284 17.46 -15.47 -12.23
CA ARG A 284 16.34 -15.58 -11.29
C ARG A 284 16.41 -14.51 -10.20
N ASP A 285 17.56 -14.27 -9.60
CA ASP A 285 17.74 -13.23 -8.58
C ASP A 285 17.54 -11.84 -9.19
N ALA A 286 18.03 -11.62 -10.41
CA ALA A 286 17.83 -10.36 -11.12
C ALA A 286 16.34 -10.09 -11.41
N VAL A 287 15.56 -11.10 -11.80
CA VAL A 287 14.10 -10.99 -12.00
C VAL A 287 13.36 -10.76 -10.68
N ASN A 288 13.66 -11.55 -9.65
CA ASN A 288 13.05 -11.42 -8.32
C ASN A 288 13.36 -10.06 -7.67
N ARG A 289 14.57 -9.53 -7.86
CA ARG A 289 14.96 -8.19 -7.45
C ARG A 289 14.10 -7.13 -8.12
N LYS A 290 13.95 -7.21 -9.45
CA LYS A 290 13.07 -6.29 -10.19
C LYS A 290 11.63 -6.39 -9.71
N ALA A 291 11.13 -7.61 -9.48
CA ALA A 291 9.79 -7.82 -8.94
C ALA A 291 9.61 -7.13 -7.58
N THR A 292 10.56 -7.35 -6.67
CA THR A 292 10.56 -6.75 -5.32
C THR A 292 10.52 -5.22 -5.41
N ILE A 293 11.38 -4.62 -6.24
CA ILE A 293 11.41 -3.17 -6.44
C ILE A 293 10.10 -2.65 -7.04
N VAL A 294 9.53 -3.35 -8.01
CA VAL A 294 8.25 -2.97 -8.63
C VAL A 294 7.10 -3.02 -7.62
N ILE A 295 7.06 -4.04 -6.75
CA ILE A 295 6.05 -4.15 -5.68
C ILE A 295 6.17 -2.98 -4.70
N GLU A 296 7.39 -2.63 -4.29
CA GLU A 296 7.63 -1.47 -3.41
C GLU A 296 7.24 -0.15 -4.07
N HIS A 297 7.56 0.05 -5.35
CA HIS A 297 7.15 1.25 -6.08
C HIS A 297 5.64 1.30 -6.32
N LEU A 298 4.99 0.14 -6.46
CA LEU A 298 3.55 0.04 -6.65
C LEU A 298 2.78 0.58 -5.44
N ILE A 299 3.19 0.20 -4.23
CA ILE A 299 2.54 0.71 -3.00
C ILE A 299 2.90 2.18 -2.76
N GLN A 300 4.17 2.58 -2.95
CA GLN A 300 4.59 3.99 -2.85
C GLN A 300 3.79 4.90 -3.79
N ALA A 301 3.64 4.51 -5.06
CA ALA A 301 2.87 5.26 -6.03
C ALA A 301 1.38 5.28 -5.71
N SER A 302 0.86 4.23 -5.10
CA SER A 302 -0.56 4.11 -4.74
C SER A 302 -0.92 4.97 -3.55
N ASP A 303 -0.03 5.03 -2.55
CA ASP A 303 -0.18 5.83 -1.35
C ASP A 303 -0.34 7.32 -1.68
N ILE A 304 0.57 7.84 -2.49
CA ILE A 304 0.55 9.23 -2.98
C ILE A 304 -0.21 9.42 -4.30
N SER A 305 -1.01 8.45 -4.73
CA SER A 305 -1.65 8.46 -6.07
C SER A 305 -2.54 9.67 -6.31
N HIS A 306 -3.11 10.27 -5.25
CA HIS A 306 -3.92 11.48 -5.33
C HIS A 306 -3.18 12.67 -5.93
N THR A 307 -1.85 12.74 -5.80
CA THR A 307 -1.01 13.78 -6.42
C THR A 307 -0.82 13.58 -7.93
N MET A 308 -1.12 12.38 -8.44
CA MET A 308 -0.99 11.96 -9.84
C MET A 308 -2.35 11.67 -10.49
N GLN A 309 -3.41 12.24 -9.93
CA GLN A 309 -4.78 12.15 -10.42
C GLN A 309 -5.30 13.54 -10.82
N HIS A 310 -6.52 13.59 -11.37
CA HIS A 310 -7.16 14.84 -11.75
C HIS A 310 -7.12 15.89 -10.63
N TRP A 311 -6.92 17.16 -11.00
CA TRP A 311 -6.72 18.30 -10.08
C TRP A 311 -7.69 18.34 -8.89
N HIS A 312 -8.98 18.10 -9.13
CA HIS A 312 -9.99 18.07 -8.06
C HIS A 312 -9.77 16.97 -7.01
N VAL A 313 -9.24 15.82 -7.42
CA VAL A 313 -8.91 14.73 -6.50
C VAL A 313 -7.67 15.12 -5.68
N TYR A 314 -6.63 15.62 -6.34
CA TYR A 314 -5.44 16.15 -5.66
C TYR A 314 -5.82 17.22 -4.63
N ARG A 315 -6.61 18.23 -5.03
CA ARG A 315 -7.10 19.31 -4.14
C ARG A 315 -7.81 18.79 -2.89
N LYS A 316 -8.70 17.81 -3.07
CA LYS A 316 -9.46 17.23 -1.95
C LYS A 316 -8.54 16.54 -0.94
N TRP A 317 -7.59 15.73 -1.42
CA TRP A 317 -6.68 15.00 -0.54
C TRP A 317 -5.59 15.91 0.06
N ASN A 318 -5.11 16.90 -0.71
CA ASN A 318 -4.20 17.92 -0.21
C ASN A 318 -4.83 18.74 0.93
N GLU A 319 -6.10 19.15 0.79
CA GLU A 319 -6.83 19.85 1.85
C GLU A 319 -6.96 19.00 3.12
N ARG A 320 -7.25 17.71 2.98
CA ARG A 320 -7.30 16.78 4.13
C ARG A 320 -5.96 16.62 4.83
N LEU A 321 -4.86 16.57 4.09
CA LEU A 321 -3.52 16.49 4.69
C LEU A 321 -3.16 17.80 5.39
N PHE A 322 -3.54 18.95 4.80
CA PHE A 322 -3.37 20.25 5.44
C PHE A 322 -4.17 20.32 6.75
N GLU A 323 -5.44 19.92 6.73
CA GLU A 323 -6.32 19.87 7.90
C GLU A 323 -5.71 19.04 9.02
N GLU A 324 -5.21 17.84 8.71
CA GLU A 324 -4.59 16.95 9.70
C GLU A 324 -3.36 17.58 10.35
N MET A 325 -2.44 18.11 9.53
CA MET A 325 -1.23 18.76 10.04
C MET A 325 -1.52 20.06 10.79
N TYR A 326 -2.53 20.82 10.35
CA TYR A 326 -2.92 22.07 11.00
C TYR A 326 -3.60 21.79 12.34
N THR A 327 -4.43 20.75 12.43
CA THR A 327 -5.03 20.28 13.67
C THR A 327 -3.95 19.86 14.67
N ALA A 328 -2.98 19.05 14.25
CA ALA A 328 -1.85 18.68 15.11
C ALA A 328 -1.07 19.91 15.63
N PHE A 329 -0.86 20.93 14.79
CA PHE A 329 -0.24 22.19 15.23
C PHE A 329 -1.08 22.94 16.27
N ARG A 330 -2.40 23.09 16.02
CA ARG A 330 -3.33 23.78 16.91
C ARG A 330 -3.44 23.10 18.28
N GLU A 331 -3.40 21.77 18.31
CA GLU A 331 -3.41 20.97 19.53
C GLU A 331 -2.05 20.93 20.26
N GLY A 332 -1.02 21.64 19.75
CA GLY A 332 0.32 21.64 20.34
C GLY A 332 1.09 20.33 20.14
N ARG A 333 0.62 19.45 19.24
CA ARG A 333 1.28 18.20 18.83
C ARG A 333 2.25 18.39 17.66
N SER A 334 2.36 19.59 17.11
CA SER A 334 3.39 19.99 16.15
C SER A 334 3.88 21.39 16.49
N GLU A 335 5.19 21.61 16.49
CA GLU A 335 5.78 22.94 16.65
C GLU A 335 5.71 23.76 15.35
N VAL A 336 5.49 23.10 14.20
CA VAL A 336 5.55 23.73 12.89
C VAL A 336 4.14 23.99 12.37
N ASN A 337 3.84 25.26 12.10
CA ASN A 337 2.60 25.68 11.47
C ASN A 337 2.63 25.41 9.96
N PRO A 338 1.80 24.49 9.41
CA PRO A 338 1.79 24.17 7.99
C PRO A 338 1.47 25.37 7.10
N ALA A 339 0.69 26.35 7.58
CA ALA A 339 0.36 27.57 6.84
C ALA A 339 1.60 28.36 6.37
N THR A 340 2.72 28.24 7.08
CA THR A 340 3.95 29.00 6.79
C THR A 340 4.77 28.42 5.64
N PHE A 341 4.56 27.14 5.32
CA PHE A 341 5.38 26.43 4.33
C PHE A 341 4.58 25.68 3.27
N TRP A 342 3.27 25.47 3.43
CA TRP A 342 2.47 24.56 2.59
C TRP A 342 2.66 24.75 1.09
N SER A 343 2.42 25.97 0.59
CA SER A 343 2.51 26.27 -0.84
C SER A 343 3.89 25.91 -1.43
N LYS A 344 4.98 26.33 -0.77
CA LYS A 344 6.36 26.03 -1.21
C LYS A 344 6.74 24.57 -0.97
N GLY A 345 6.26 23.99 0.12
CA GLY A 345 6.49 22.60 0.50
C GLY A 345 5.92 21.65 -0.54
N GLU A 346 4.70 21.88 -1.00
CA GLU A 346 4.06 21.10 -2.07
C GLU A 346 4.83 21.17 -3.39
N ILE A 347 5.34 22.36 -3.77
CA ILE A 347 6.22 22.47 -4.95
C ILE A 347 7.47 21.60 -4.78
N GLY A 348 8.12 21.66 -3.61
CA GLY A 348 9.26 20.79 -3.30
C GLY A 348 8.90 19.31 -3.31
N PHE A 349 7.71 18.96 -2.81
CA PHE A 349 7.22 17.58 -2.81
C PHE A 349 7.04 17.05 -4.23
N PHE A 350 6.47 17.84 -5.14
CA PHE A 350 6.37 17.46 -6.56
C PHE A 350 7.75 17.33 -7.21
N ASP A 351 8.61 18.32 -7.04
CA ASP A 351 9.88 18.40 -7.76
C ASP A 351 10.89 17.33 -7.29
N PHE A 352 10.92 17.04 -5.98
CA PHE A 352 11.91 16.15 -5.37
C PHE A 352 11.40 14.73 -5.06
N TYR A 353 10.09 14.48 -5.14
CA TYR A 353 9.52 13.17 -4.85
C TYR A 353 8.50 12.68 -5.89
N ILE A 354 7.38 13.39 -6.10
CA ILE A 354 6.28 12.90 -6.97
C ILE A 354 6.74 12.69 -8.41
N ILE A 355 7.32 13.71 -9.04
CA ILE A 355 7.74 13.64 -10.44
C ILE A 355 8.87 12.61 -10.62
N PRO A 356 9.92 12.57 -9.77
CA PRO A 356 10.91 11.49 -9.82
C PRO A 356 10.30 10.09 -9.71
N LEU A 357 9.34 9.88 -8.80
CA LEU A 357 8.67 8.58 -8.65
C LEU A 357 7.83 8.23 -9.88
N ALA A 358 7.05 9.17 -10.42
CA ALA A 358 6.27 8.96 -11.64
C ALA A 358 7.17 8.62 -12.84
N ARG A 359 8.36 9.22 -12.93
CA ARG A 359 9.37 8.85 -13.94
C ARG A 359 9.89 7.44 -13.75
N LYS A 360 10.19 7.01 -12.52
CA LYS A 360 10.57 5.61 -12.23
C LYS A 360 9.48 4.62 -12.64
N LEU A 361 8.21 4.92 -12.36
CA LEU A 361 7.08 4.08 -12.82
C LEU A 361 7.02 3.98 -14.35
N LYS A 362 7.42 5.03 -15.07
CA LYS A 362 7.55 4.98 -16.53
C LYS A 362 8.77 4.17 -16.97
N GLU A 363 9.92 4.38 -16.34
CA GLU A 363 11.19 3.72 -16.66
C GLU A 363 11.18 2.21 -16.38
N CYS A 364 10.43 1.74 -15.39
CA CYS A 364 10.33 0.31 -15.11
C CYS A 364 9.62 -0.48 -16.22
N GLY A 365 8.90 0.20 -17.13
CA GLY A 365 8.33 -0.38 -18.36
C GLY A 365 7.16 -1.34 -18.17
N VAL A 366 6.76 -1.65 -16.92
CA VAL A 366 5.72 -2.64 -16.63
C VAL A 366 4.31 -2.06 -16.52
N PHE A 367 4.13 -0.76 -16.23
CA PHE A 367 2.81 -0.16 -15.95
C PHE A 367 2.07 0.41 -17.18
N GLY A 368 2.58 0.15 -18.39
CA GLY A 368 1.93 0.54 -19.65
C GLY A 368 1.53 2.02 -19.72
N VAL A 369 0.31 2.31 -20.17
CA VAL A 369 -0.22 3.69 -20.33
C VAL A 369 -0.41 4.40 -19.00
N SER A 370 -0.59 3.66 -17.90
CA SER A 370 -0.88 4.27 -16.60
C SER A 370 0.32 5.03 -16.02
N SER A 371 1.54 4.68 -16.38
CA SER A 371 2.72 5.46 -16.00
C SER A 371 2.81 6.80 -16.75
N ASP A 372 2.37 6.85 -18.02
CA ASP A 372 2.26 8.09 -18.77
C ASP A 372 1.18 9.00 -18.18
N GLU A 373 0.00 8.44 -17.83
CA GLU A 373 -1.08 9.18 -17.17
C GLU A 373 -0.61 9.79 -15.84
N PHE A 374 0.04 9.00 -14.98
CA PHE A 374 0.52 9.45 -13.67
C PHE A 374 1.54 10.59 -13.81
N LEU A 375 2.50 10.45 -14.75
CA LEU A 375 3.50 11.49 -14.99
C LEU A 375 2.88 12.78 -15.53
N ASN A 376 1.91 12.68 -16.45
CA ASN A 376 1.23 13.86 -17.00
C ASN A 376 0.45 14.59 -15.92
N TYR A 377 -0.37 13.89 -15.13
CA TYR A 377 -1.10 14.51 -14.03
C TYR A 377 -0.17 15.09 -12.96
N ALA A 378 0.96 14.45 -12.64
CA ALA A 378 1.94 15.01 -11.71
C ALA A 378 2.48 16.36 -12.19
N ILE A 379 2.84 16.46 -13.47
CA ILE A 379 3.36 17.69 -14.08
C ILE A 379 2.27 18.78 -14.14
N GLU A 380 1.05 18.41 -14.52
CA GLU A 380 -0.09 19.32 -14.59
C GLU A 380 -0.49 19.85 -13.20
N ASN A 381 -0.63 18.97 -12.20
CA ASN A 381 -0.93 19.37 -10.83
C ASN A 381 0.17 20.26 -10.25
N ARG A 382 1.44 19.95 -10.48
CA ARG A 382 2.56 20.81 -10.07
C ARG A 382 2.45 22.20 -10.68
N ARG A 383 2.12 22.30 -11.97
CA ARG A 383 1.95 23.58 -12.68
C ARG A 383 0.73 24.36 -12.18
N GLU A 384 -0.40 23.70 -11.95
CA GLU A 384 -1.58 24.33 -11.39
C GLU A 384 -1.34 24.82 -9.96
N TRP A 385 -0.64 24.03 -9.15
CA TRP A 385 -0.26 24.41 -7.79
C TRP A 385 0.72 25.59 -7.77
N GLU A 386 1.65 25.68 -8.72
CA GLU A 386 2.51 26.88 -8.84
C GLU A 386 1.71 28.15 -9.11
N ALA A 387 0.66 28.06 -9.92
CA ALA A 387 -0.16 29.21 -10.27
C ALA A 387 -1.12 29.64 -9.14
N ARG A 388 -1.58 28.69 -8.31
CA ARG A 388 -2.72 28.90 -7.39
C ARG A 388 -2.45 28.52 -5.94
N GLY A 389 -1.34 27.86 -5.64
CA GLY A 389 -1.04 27.23 -4.36
C GLY A 389 -1.03 28.20 -3.18
N GLU A 390 -0.62 29.46 -3.38
CA GLU A 390 -0.67 30.49 -2.34
C GLU A 390 -2.11 30.89 -1.99
N GLU A 391 -2.94 31.19 -2.99
CA GLU A 391 -4.37 31.50 -2.83
C GLU A 391 -5.09 30.34 -2.13
N ILE A 392 -4.85 29.14 -2.62
CA ILE A 392 -5.35 27.87 -2.09
C ILE A 392 -4.97 27.66 -0.62
N THR A 393 -3.71 27.91 -0.28
CA THR A 393 -3.25 27.77 1.11
C THR A 393 -3.97 28.79 2.00
N ALA A 394 -4.14 30.03 1.53
CA ALA A 394 -4.89 31.04 2.26
C ALA A 394 -6.38 30.65 2.46
N GLU A 395 -7.02 30.05 1.45
CA GLU A 395 -8.38 29.50 1.57
C GLU A 395 -8.47 28.45 2.67
N MET A 396 -7.54 27.48 2.70
CA MET A 396 -7.52 26.41 3.71
C MET A 396 -7.27 26.97 5.11
N VAL A 397 -6.33 27.91 5.26
CA VAL A 397 -6.09 28.60 6.54
C VAL A 397 -7.34 29.34 7.01
N ALA A 398 -8.03 30.05 6.13
CA ALA A 398 -9.24 30.80 6.47
C ALA A 398 -10.41 29.86 6.84
N LYS A 399 -10.50 28.70 6.19
CA LYS A 399 -11.52 27.68 6.49
C LYS A 399 -11.29 27.08 7.87
N PHE A 400 -10.13 26.47 8.09
CA PHE A 400 -9.86 25.75 9.33
C PHE A 400 -9.62 26.69 10.51
N GLY A 401 -9.05 27.88 10.29
CA GLY A 401 -8.91 28.88 11.35
C GLY A 401 -10.24 29.28 12.01
N LYS A 402 -11.31 29.44 11.22
CA LYS A 402 -12.64 29.76 11.73
C LYS A 402 -13.30 28.60 12.49
N GLU A 403 -13.08 27.38 12.03
CA GLU A 403 -13.62 26.18 12.69
C GLU A 403 -13.02 26.03 14.11
N PHE A 404 -11.75 26.38 14.32
CA PHE A 404 -11.14 26.42 15.65
C PHE A 404 -11.63 27.56 16.53
N GLU A 405 -11.82 28.77 15.99
CA GLU A 405 -12.41 29.90 16.74
C GLU A 405 -13.81 29.54 17.27
N SER A 406 -14.64 28.86 16.47
CA SER A 406 -15.97 28.41 16.91
C SER A 406 -15.93 27.32 17.99
N CYS A 407 -14.94 26.41 17.97
CA CYS A 407 -14.82 25.37 18.99
C CYS A 407 -14.34 25.93 20.34
N GLU A 408 -13.46 26.93 20.33
CA GLU A 408 -13.01 27.62 21.56
C GLU A 408 -14.16 28.41 22.21
N GLU A 409 -15.04 29.03 21.42
CA GLU A 409 -16.25 29.71 21.94
C GLU A 409 -17.28 28.74 22.54
N ASP A 410 -17.42 27.54 21.98
CA ASP A 410 -18.33 26.51 22.50
C ASP A 410 -17.82 25.90 23.83
N ASP A 411 -16.51 25.65 23.97
CA ASP A 411 -15.90 25.14 25.21
C ASP A 411 -15.91 26.18 26.36
N GLU A 412 -15.88 27.48 26.05
CA GLU A 412 -16.06 28.54 27.08
C GLU A 412 -17.52 28.65 27.57
N SER A 413 -18.50 28.12 26.83
CA SER A 413 -19.92 28.22 27.16
C SER A 413 -20.44 27.14 28.12
N ASP A 414 -19.71 26.02 28.27
CA ASP A 414 -20.06 24.88 29.15
C ASP A 414 -19.37 24.92 30.53
N GLY A 415 -18.89 26.11 30.93
CA GLY A 415 -18.37 26.40 32.27
C GLY A 415 -19.43 26.33 33.39
N TYR A 416 -19.97 25.14 33.68
CA TYR A 416 -20.62 24.87 34.96
C TYR A 416 -19.54 24.86 36.06
N MET A 417 -19.55 25.93 36.85
CA MET A 417 -18.84 26.04 38.12
C MET A 417 -19.09 24.81 39.03
N CYS A 418 -18.02 24.44 39.74
CA CYS A 418 -17.92 23.49 40.86
C CYS A 418 -19.10 23.53 41.84
#